data_AF-A0A5K0WKR1-F1
#
_entry.id   AF-A0A5K0WKR1-F1
#
_cell.length_a   1.000
_cell.length_b   1.000
_cell.length_c   1.000
_cell.angle_alpha   90.00
_cell.angle_beta   90.00
_cell.angle_gamma   90.00
#
_symmetry.space_group_name_H-M   'P 1'
#
loop_
_entity.id
_entity.type
_entity.pdbx_description
1 polymer ?
#
loop_
_entity_poly.entity_id
_entity_poly.type
_entity_poly.pdbx_seq_one_letter_code
_entity_poly.pdbx_strand_id
1 'polypeptide(L)' 'HKLDYLATEDVDPKSPTYSKVMRRLLVPYMGDELHHSGWNACSSCNGDPGAERRYL' A
#
# COMPACT_ATOMS: atom_id res chain seq x y z
N HIS A 1 -13.48 -7.20 17.91
CA HIS A 1 -12.23 -7.25 17.11
C HIS A 1 -12.37 -6.28 15.95
N LYS A 2 -11.27 -5.67 15.49
CA LYS A 2 -11.25 -4.69 14.39
C LYS A 2 -10.51 -5.33 13.20
N LEU A 3 -10.96 -5.04 11.98
CA LEU A 3 -10.27 -5.45 10.76
C LEU A 3 -8.96 -4.69 10.58
N ASP A 4 -7.97 -5.38 10.02
CA ASP A 4 -6.76 -4.72 9.54
C ASP A 4 -7.05 -3.93 8.27
N TYR A 5 -6.15 -3.00 7.91
CA TYR A 5 -6.29 -2.21 6.70
C TYR A 5 -4.95 -1.68 6.21
N LEU A 6 -4.87 -1.41 4.91
CA LEU A 6 -3.81 -0.60 4.33
C LEU A 6 -4.21 0.88 4.41
N ALA A 7 -3.34 1.69 5.03
CA ALA A 7 -3.55 3.12 5.17
C ALA A 7 -2.81 3.89 4.07
N THR A 8 -3.48 4.86 3.46
CA THR A 8 -2.81 5.87 2.62
C THR A 8 -2.62 7.12 3.46
N GLU A 9 -1.37 7.48 3.74
CA GLU A 9 -1.00 8.69 4.49
C GLU A 9 -0.49 9.77 3.54
N ASP A 10 -0.83 11.03 3.86
CA ASP A 10 -0.22 12.17 3.19
C ASP A 10 1.14 12.52 3.83
N VAL A 11 2.20 12.43 3.03
CA VAL A 11 3.58 12.63 3.46
C VAL A 11 4.23 13.89 2.86
N ASP A 12 3.48 14.74 2.14
CA ASP A 12 4.01 16.01 1.63
C ASP A 12 3.99 17.10 2.73
N PRO A 13 5.14 17.62 3.19
CA PRO A 13 5.20 18.64 4.25
C PRO A 13 4.50 19.96 3.91
N LYS A 14 4.25 20.23 2.62
CA LYS A 14 3.54 21.44 2.16
C LYS A 14 2.03 21.25 2.10
N SER A 15 1.55 20.03 2.25
CA SER A 15 0.14 19.72 2.16
C SER A 15 -0.63 20.20 3.41
N PRO A 16 -1.83 20.79 3.27
CA PRO A 16 -2.71 21.11 4.40
C PRO A 16 -3.21 19.86 5.15
N THR A 17 -3.01 18.68 4.55
CA THR A 17 -3.35 17.37 5.12
C THR A 17 -2.13 16.54 5.51
N TYR A 18 -0.93 17.14 5.55
CA TYR A 18 0.28 16.47 6.00
C TYR A 18 0.08 15.67 7.30
N SER A 19 0.62 14.45 7.35
CA SER A 19 0.54 13.53 8.48
C SER A 19 -0.88 13.06 8.85
N LYS A 20 -1.80 13.01 7.87
CA LYS A 20 -3.15 12.48 8.05
C LYS A 20 -3.42 11.25 7.18
N VAL A 21 -4.24 10.35 7.72
CA VAL A 21 -4.77 9.18 7.00
C VAL A 21 -5.80 9.66 5.99
N MET A 22 -5.49 9.56 4.71
CA MET A 22 -6.37 9.95 3.60
C MET A 22 -7.38 8.85 3.26
N ARG A 23 -6.94 7.59 3.27
CA ARG A 23 -7.79 6.43 2.94
C ARG A 23 -7.43 5.21 3.78
N ARG A 24 -8.42 4.34 3.97
CA ARG A 24 -8.26 3.02 4.59
C ARG A 24 -8.86 1.98 3.68
N LEU A 25 -8.05 1.05 3.21
CA LEU A 25 -8.47 -0.14 2.47
C LEU A 25 -8.56 -1.30 3.45
N LEU A 26 -9.77 -1.67 3.85
CA LEU A 26 -10.02 -2.78 4.77
C LEU A 26 -9.65 -4.11 4.10
N VAL A 27 -9.01 -4.99 4.85
CA VAL A 27 -8.86 -6.40 4.45
C VAL A 27 -10.22 -7.11 4.60
N PRO A 28 -10.52 -8.11 3.76
CA PRO A 28 -11.86 -8.69 3.69
C PRO A 28 -12.27 -9.49 4.93
N TYR A 29 -11.32 -10.02 5.71
CA TYR A 29 -11.65 -10.94 6.80
C TYR A 29 -10.99 -10.58 8.15
N MET A 30 -11.67 -10.98 9.22
CA MET A 30 -11.18 -10.81 10.58
C MET A 30 -10.08 -11.83 10.87
N GLY A 31 -8.93 -11.35 11.32
CA GLY A 31 -7.76 -12.20 11.58
C GLY A 31 -6.88 -12.44 10.35
N ASP A 32 -6.99 -11.62 9.30
CA ASP A 32 -6.05 -11.64 8.17
C ASP A 32 -4.60 -11.27 8.58
N GLU A 33 -4.41 -10.62 9.75
CA GLU A 33 -3.12 -10.34 10.40
C GLU A 33 -2.10 -9.70 9.47
N LEU A 34 -2.47 -8.56 8.87
CA LEU A 34 -1.64 -7.89 7.88
C LEU A 34 -0.30 -7.43 8.49
N HIS A 35 0.80 -7.99 7.99
CA HIS A 35 2.13 -7.75 8.57
C HIS A 35 3.20 -7.35 7.54
N HIS A 36 3.22 -7.99 6.36
CA HIS A 36 4.12 -7.66 5.26
C HIS A 36 3.32 -7.47 3.96
N SER A 37 3.64 -6.43 3.19
CA SER A 37 3.06 -6.15 1.88
C SER A 37 4.12 -5.54 0.95
N GLY A 38 4.00 -5.75 -0.36
CA GLY A 38 4.98 -5.24 -1.31
C GLY A 38 4.41 -5.05 -2.72
N TRP A 39 5.21 -4.44 -3.58
CA TRP A 39 4.87 -4.21 -4.98
C TRP A 39 5.07 -5.48 -5.81
N ASN A 40 4.21 -5.67 -6.82
CA ASN A 40 4.27 -6.82 -7.72
C ASN A 40 5.50 -6.78 -8.66
N ALA A 41 6.04 -5.58 -8.92
CA ALA A 41 7.27 -5.37 -9.69
C ALA A 41 8.03 -4.15 -9.16
N CYS A 42 9.36 -4.23 -9.14
CA CYS A 42 10.23 -3.17 -8.66
C CYS A 42 11.52 -3.05 -9.50
N SER A 43 12.47 -2.21 -9.10
CA SER A 43 13.69 -1.92 -9.86
C SER A 43 14.60 -3.14 -10.07
N SER A 44 14.50 -4.18 -9.23
CA SER A 44 15.26 -5.42 -9.40
C SER A 44 14.86 -6.21 -10.65
N CYS A 45 13.69 -5.92 -11.23
CA CYS A 45 13.18 -6.56 -12.44
C CYS A 45 13.64 -5.88 -13.73
N ASN A 46 14.68 -5.02 -13.67
CA ASN A 46 15.14 -4.27 -14.82
C ASN A 46 15.56 -5.18 -15.99
N GLY A 47 14.97 -4.95 -17.16
CA GLY A 47 15.24 -5.73 -18.38
C GLY A 47 14.49 -7.06 -18.48
N ASP A 48 13.65 -7.41 -17.50
CA ASP A 48 12.75 -8.56 -17.58
C ASP A 48 11.39 -8.16 -18.20
N PRO A 49 11.10 -8.54 -19.46
CA PRO A 49 9.84 -8.21 -20.13
C PRO A 49 8.63 -8.91 -19.52
N GLY A 50 8.81 -9.95 -18.70
CA GLY A 50 7.74 -10.62 -17.97
C GLY A 50 7.33 -9.91 -16.68
N ALA A 51 8.15 -9.00 -16.17
CA ALA A 51 7.91 -8.26 -14.95
C ALA A 51 7.35 -6.87 -15.23
N GLU A 52 6.03 -6.76 -15.21
CA GLU A 52 5.32 -5.50 -15.46
C GLU A 52 4.71 -4.96 -14.15
N ARG A 53 4.83 -3.65 -13.91
CA ARG A 53 4.05 -2.97 -12.87
C ARG A 53 2.58 -3.03 -13.26
N ARG A 54 1.81 -3.86 -12.54
CA ARG A 54 0.39 -4.08 -12.75
C ARG A 54 -0.31 -3.83 -11.42
N TYR A 55 -1.55 -3.36 -11.45
CA TYR A 55 -2.37 -3.11 -10.25
C TYR A 55 -1.92 -1.90 -9.40
N LEU A 56 -1.39 -0.85 -10.04
CA LEU A 56 -1.17 0.48 -9.43
C LEU A 56 -2.46 1.31 -9.41
#